data_AF-Q4C0P3-F1
#
_entry.id   AF-Q4C0P3-F1
#
_cell.length_a   1.000
_cell.length_b   1.000
_cell.length_c   1.000
_cell.angle_alpha   90.00
_cell.angle_beta   90.00
_cell.angle_gamma   90.00
#
_symmetry.space_group_name_H-M   'P 1'
#
loop_
_entity.id
_entity.type
_entity.pdbx_description
1 polymer ?
#
loop_
_entity_poly.entity_id
_entity_poly.type
_entity_poly.pdbx_seq_one_letter_code
_entity_poly.pdbx_strand_id
1 'polypeptide(L)'
;MSNRQTFLTIYFVGTGLTLFCGLLLIYQVSFIAPKFLLVLGTTHVLGLFFLTVFRDEKSKRKIEDGNFIQTAGYLHTLIGFIVAVGLVGDNIANLNNLLSPLSSALITSLLGWWLGGFISSQGEHEEDSLKKEIANSVAEAVAETLDRELKQYTKGISKSFAKLNKESQSLAPTIESLNTTIENQKNHYQKVFKE
;
A
#
# COMPACT_ATOMS: atom_id res chain seq x y z
N MET A 1 -12.75 30.17 -5.18
CA MET A 1 -13.01 28.79 -5.62
C MET A 1 -14.29 28.30 -4.97
N SER A 2 -15.13 27.53 -5.68
CA SER A 2 -16.27 26.89 -5.04
C SER A 2 -15.79 25.76 -4.11
N ASN A 3 -16.56 25.43 -3.07
CA ASN A 3 -16.17 24.37 -2.13
C ASN A 3 -15.90 23.01 -2.82
N ARG A 4 -16.53 22.75 -3.97
CA ARG A 4 -16.28 21.54 -4.78
C ARG A 4 -14.96 21.60 -5.54
N GLN A 5 -14.60 22.77 -6.06
CA GLN A 5 -13.28 22.96 -6.68
C GLN A 5 -12.19 22.74 -5.65
N THR A 6 -12.35 23.25 -4.42
CA THR A 6 -11.40 23.01 -3.33
C THR A 6 -11.24 21.52 -3.02
N PHE A 7 -12.34 20.78 -2.89
CA PHE A 7 -12.29 19.32 -2.68
C PHE A 7 -11.53 18.61 -3.79
N LEU A 8 -11.89 18.85 -5.06
CA LEU A 8 -11.24 18.21 -6.20
C LEU A 8 -9.77 18.60 -6.32
N THR A 9 -9.43 19.85 -6.06
CA THR A 9 -8.03 20.30 -6.03
C THR A 9 -7.26 19.56 -4.97
N ILE A 10 -7.77 19.44 -3.74
CA ILE A 10 -7.09 18.70 -2.66
C ILE A 10 -7.00 17.21 -3.01
N TYR A 11 -8.03 16.65 -3.61
CA TYR A 11 -8.04 15.26 -4.08
C TYR A 11 -6.92 14.99 -5.08
N PHE A 12 -6.85 15.76 -6.18
CA PHE A 12 -5.85 15.55 -7.23
C PHE A 12 -4.44 15.96 -6.79
N VAL A 13 -4.30 17.10 -6.11
CA VAL A 13 -2.99 17.59 -5.64
C VAL A 13 -2.41 16.64 -4.60
N GLY A 14 -3.19 16.19 -3.62
CA GLY A 14 -2.71 15.26 -2.61
C GLY A 14 -2.32 13.91 -3.20
N THR A 15 -3.14 13.35 -4.09
CA THR A 15 -2.80 12.09 -4.78
C THR A 15 -1.53 12.24 -5.64
N GLY A 16 -1.44 13.33 -6.41
CA GLY A 16 -0.28 13.62 -7.25
C GLY A 16 0.99 13.86 -6.44
N LEU A 17 0.88 14.54 -5.29
CA LEU A 17 1.99 14.77 -4.38
C LEU A 17 2.48 13.45 -3.76
N THR A 18 1.58 12.57 -3.33
CA THR A 18 1.96 11.23 -2.84
C THR A 18 2.67 10.43 -3.91
N LEU A 19 2.16 10.43 -5.15
CA LEU A 19 2.81 9.77 -6.27
C LEU A 19 4.21 10.33 -6.54
N PHE A 20 4.34 11.67 -6.58
CA PHE A 20 5.62 12.34 -6.79
C PHE A 20 6.63 12.00 -5.69
N CYS A 21 6.24 12.06 -4.42
CA CYS A 21 7.08 11.64 -3.30
C CYS A 21 7.45 10.15 -3.37
N GLY A 22 6.53 9.31 -3.83
CA GLY A 22 6.79 7.88 -4.06
C GLY A 22 7.85 7.65 -5.13
N LEU A 23 7.79 8.39 -6.24
CA LEU A 23 8.82 8.32 -7.28
C LEU A 23 10.18 8.80 -6.76
N LEU A 24 10.23 9.91 -6.01
CA LEU A 24 11.47 10.39 -5.42
C LEU A 24 12.11 9.39 -4.44
N LEU A 25 11.30 8.62 -3.72
CA LEU A 25 11.77 7.51 -2.88
C LEU A 25 12.47 6.42 -3.70
N ILE A 26 11.90 6.04 -4.84
CA ILE A 26 12.50 5.05 -5.76
C ILE A 26 13.89 5.52 -6.21
N TYR A 27 14.06 6.80 -6.50
CA TYR A 27 15.35 7.39 -6.87
C TYR A 27 16.29 7.69 -5.69
N GLN A 28 15.96 7.21 -4.48
CA GLN A 28 16.76 7.37 -3.25
C GLN A 28 17.17 8.82 -2.94
N VAL A 29 16.32 9.78 -3.26
CA VAL A 29 16.57 11.19 -2.93
C VAL A 29 16.57 11.35 -1.40
N SER A 30 17.71 11.77 -0.85
CA SER A 30 18.07 11.65 0.58
C SER A 30 17.13 12.36 1.58
N PHE A 31 16.17 13.15 1.10
CA PHE A 31 15.25 13.93 1.93
C PHE A 31 13.96 13.18 2.32
N ILE A 32 13.62 12.06 1.67
CA ILE A 32 12.32 11.41 1.87
C ILE A 32 12.49 10.03 2.51
N ALA A 33 11.86 9.85 3.67
CA ALA A 33 11.81 8.56 4.36
C ALA A 33 10.54 7.78 3.98
N PRO A 34 10.55 6.44 3.96
CA PRO A 34 9.35 5.63 3.65
C PRO A 34 8.14 5.94 4.55
N LYS A 35 8.40 6.30 5.82
CA LYS A 35 7.35 6.70 6.78
C LYS A 35 6.63 8.00 6.37
N PHE A 36 7.25 8.83 5.53
CA PHE A 36 6.66 10.07 5.04
C PHE A 36 5.45 9.80 4.15
N LEU A 37 5.46 8.71 3.35
CA LEU A 37 4.31 8.32 2.54
C LEU A 37 3.09 7.96 3.39
N LEU A 38 3.30 7.32 4.54
CA LEU A 38 2.21 6.97 5.46
C LEU A 38 1.55 8.23 6.01
N VAL A 39 2.37 9.15 6.52
CA VAL A 39 1.86 10.41 7.09
C VAL A 39 1.15 11.21 6.01
N LEU A 40 1.79 11.39 4.85
CA LEU A 40 1.22 12.16 3.74
C LEU A 40 -0.11 11.56 3.25
N GLY A 41 -0.16 10.26 3.01
CA GLY A 41 -1.37 9.59 2.54
C GLY A 41 -2.50 9.59 3.58
N THR A 42 -2.16 9.32 4.84
CA THR A 42 -3.14 9.36 5.94
C THR A 42 -3.70 10.77 6.14
N THR A 43 -2.84 11.80 6.17
CA THR A 43 -3.27 13.20 6.29
C THR A 43 -4.10 13.65 5.09
N HIS A 44 -3.77 13.19 3.87
CA HIS A 44 -4.56 13.48 2.68
C HIS A 44 -5.98 12.91 2.78
N VAL A 45 -6.10 11.62 3.09
CA VAL A 45 -7.40 10.94 3.23
C VAL A 45 -8.23 11.56 4.37
N LEU A 46 -7.61 11.84 5.52
CA LEU A 46 -8.28 12.52 6.64
C LEU A 46 -8.70 13.94 6.27
N GLY A 47 -7.86 14.68 5.53
CA GLY A 47 -8.18 16.03 5.06
C GLY A 47 -9.42 16.03 4.16
N LEU A 48 -9.49 15.10 3.19
CA LEU A 48 -10.68 14.94 2.34
C LEU A 48 -11.92 14.61 3.16
N PHE A 49 -11.79 13.69 4.13
CA PHE A 49 -12.88 13.33 5.03
C PHE A 49 -13.41 14.54 5.82
N PHE A 50 -12.54 15.26 6.54
CA PHE A 50 -12.97 16.41 7.34
C PHE A 50 -13.59 17.51 6.49
N LEU A 51 -13.04 17.77 5.30
CA LEU A 51 -13.63 18.71 4.37
C LEU A 51 -15.04 18.34 3.94
N THR A 52 -15.33 17.04 3.77
CA THR A 52 -16.68 16.61 3.42
C THR A 52 -17.62 16.58 4.63
N VAL A 53 -17.15 16.19 5.81
CA VAL A 53 -17.98 16.18 7.05
C VAL A 53 -18.45 17.58 7.42
N PHE A 54 -17.56 18.57 7.42
CA PHE A 54 -17.88 19.93 7.84
C PHE A 54 -18.55 20.77 6.74
N ARG A 55 -18.73 20.19 5.56
CA ARG A 55 -19.37 20.86 4.43
C ARG A 55 -20.83 20.45 4.36
N ASP A 56 -21.70 21.44 4.43
CA ASP A 56 -23.15 21.23 4.35
C ASP A 56 -23.56 20.97 2.88
N GLU A 57 -23.41 19.72 2.44
CA GLU A 57 -23.71 19.28 1.08
C GLU A 57 -24.93 18.37 1.00
N LYS A 58 -25.63 18.45 -0.14
CA LYS A 58 -26.76 17.56 -0.46
C LYS A 58 -26.32 16.10 -0.46
N SER A 59 -27.21 15.19 -0.03
CA SER A 59 -26.93 13.76 0.13
C SER A 59 -26.24 13.12 -1.09
N LYS A 60 -26.71 13.41 -2.31
CA LYS A 60 -26.08 12.92 -3.57
C LYS A 60 -24.58 13.27 -3.68
N ARG A 61 -24.17 14.45 -3.20
CA ARG A 61 -22.77 14.88 -3.26
C ARG A 61 -21.92 14.24 -2.18
N LYS A 62 -22.50 13.97 -1.00
CA LYS A 62 -21.83 13.16 0.03
C LYS A 62 -21.50 11.77 -0.52
N ILE A 63 -22.42 11.13 -1.24
CA ILE A 63 -22.15 9.83 -1.90
C ILE A 63 -20.98 9.95 -2.88
N GLU A 64 -20.98 10.97 -3.75
CA GLU A 64 -19.87 11.18 -4.68
C GLU A 64 -18.53 11.39 -3.96
N ASP A 65 -18.48 12.28 -2.97
CA ASP A 65 -17.26 12.56 -2.21
C ASP A 65 -16.76 11.34 -1.44
N GLY A 66 -17.67 10.56 -0.85
CA GLY A 66 -17.34 9.31 -0.18
C GLY A 66 -16.68 8.32 -1.15
N ASN A 67 -17.24 8.16 -2.35
CA ASN A 67 -16.63 7.34 -3.40
C ASN A 67 -15.25 7.87 -3.84
N PHE A 68 -15.06 9.19 -3.91
CA PHE A 68 -13.74 9.78 -4.14
C PHE A 68 -12.77 9.44 -3.01
N ILE A 69 -13.16 9.55 -1.74
CA ILE A 69 -12.29 9.22 -0.61
C ILE A 69 -11.90 7.73 -0.63
N GLN A 70 -12.83 6.82 -0.95
CA GLN A 70 -12.51 5.40 -1.15
C GLN A 70 -11.51 5.20 -2.29
N THR A 71 -11.73 5.87 -3.42
CA THR A 71 -10.84 5.83 -4.59
C THR A 71 -9.45 6.35 -4.26
N ALA A 72 -9.33 7.43 -3.47
CA ALA A 72 -8.05 7.92 -2.98
C ALA A 72 -7.33 6.85 -2.16
N GLY A 73 -8.05 6.13 -1.28
CA GLY A 73 -7.51 5.00 -0.53
C GLY A 73 -6.92 3.92 -1.45
N TYR A 74 -7.64 3.51 -2.50
CA TYR A 74 -7.14 2.55 -3.49
C TYR A 74 -5.91 3.06 -4.25
N LEU A 75 -5.90 4.34 -4.65
CA LEU A 75 -4.76 4.96 -5.33
C LEU A 75 -3.51 4.97 -4.45
N HIS A 76 -3.66 5.21 -3.14
CA HIS A 76 -2.53 5.12 -2.20
C HIS A 76 -1.98 3.70 -2.09
N THR A 77 -2.81 2.67 -2.17
CA THR A 77 -2.34 1.27 -2.27
C THR A 77 -1.50 1.06 -3.51
N LEU A 78 -1.99 1.51 -4.67
CA LEU A 78 -1.27 1.35 -5.93
C LEU A 78 0.08 2.08 -5.90
N ILE A 79 0.11 3.31 -5.36
CA ILE A 79 1.35 4.07 -5.19
C ILE A 79 2.31 3.31 -4.27
N GLY A 80 1.87 2.86 -3.10
CA GLY A 80 2.74 2.12 -2.18
C GLY A 80 3.25 0.79 -2.75
N PHE A 81 2.43 0.10 -3.56
CA PHE A 81 2.87 -1.09 -4.29
C PHE A 81 3.98 -0.76 -5.32
N ILE A 82 3.77 0.28 -6.14
CA ILE A 82 4.77 0.72 -7.13
C ILE A 82 6.09 1.11 -6.43
N VAL A 83 6.00 1.82 -5.30
CA VAL A 83 7.17 2.22 -4.51
C VAL A 83 7.87 0.99 -3.91
N ALA A 84 7.12 0.02 -3.39
CA ALA A 84 7.68 -1.22 -2.88
C ALA A 84 8.45 -1.99 -3.95
N VAL A 85 7.86 -2.15 -5.14
CA VAL A 85 8.51 -2.81 -6.29
C VAL A 85 9.76 -2.04 -6.72
N GLY A 86 9.66 -0.70 -6.84
CA GLY A 86 10.78 0.14 -7.24
C GLY A 86 11.94 0.16 -6.25
N LEU A 87 11.66 0.12 -4.93
CA LEU A 87 12.69 0.09 -3.89
C LEU A 87 13.34 -1.28 -3.70
N VAL A 88 12.66 -2.35 -4.09
CA VAL A 88 13.21 -3.71 -4.08
C VAL A 88 14.13 -3.92 -5.28
N GLY A 89 13.75 -3.42 -6.46
CA GLY A 89 14.52 -3.64 -7.68
C GLY A 89 14.85 -5.13 -7.86
N ASP A 90 16.11 -5.45 -8.16
CA ASP A 90 16.59 -6.84 -8.26
C ASP A 90 17.05 -7.44 -6.91
N ASN A 91 17.07 -6.65 -5.83
CA ASN A 91 17.60 -7.04 -4.53
C ASN A 91 16.49 -7.29 -3.49
N ILE A 92 15.90 -8.48 -3.57
CA ILE A 92 14.84 -8.99 -2.66
C ILE A 92 15.31 -9.07 -1.19
N ALA A 93 16.62 -9.04 -0.94
CA ALA A 93 17.19 -9.23 0.39
C ALA A 93 16.78 -8.16 1.42
N ASN A 94 16.36 -6.96 0.98
CA ASN A 94 16.04 -5.87 1.89
C ASN A 94 14.53 -5.75 2.14
N LEU A 95 14.02 -6.65 2.98
CA LEU A 95 12.59 -6.80 3.27
C LEU A 95 11.91 -5.51 3.76
N ASN A 96 12.64 -4.62 4.43
CA ASN A 96 12.10 -3.33 4.88
C ASN A 96 11.72 -2.40 3.71
N ASN A 97 12.40 -2.51 2.57
CA ASN A 97 12.10 -1.75 1.36
C ASN A 97 10.78 -2.18 0.71
N LEU A 98 10.34 -3.41 0.98
CA LEU A 98 9.06 -3.94 0.53
C LEU A 98 7.96 -3.63 1.56
N LEU A 99 8.21 -3.98 2.83
CA LEU A 99 7.19 -3.91 3.89
C LEU A 99 6.78 -2.47 4.22
N SER A 100 7.73 -1.55 4.35
CA SER A 100 7.41 -0.19 4.79
C SER A 100 6.43 0.54 3.85
N PRO A 101 6.66 0.60 2.53
CA PRO A 101 5.72 1.25 1.61
C PRO A 101 4.39 0.47 1.47
N LEU A 102 4.40 -0.87 1.52
CA LEU A 102 3.18 -1.68 1.45
C LEU A 102 2.29 -1.51 2.68
N SER A 103 2.84 -1.58 3.89
CA SER A 103 2.09 -1.35 5.13
C SER A 103 1.49 0.06 5.18
N SER A 104 2.27 1.05 4.71
CA SER A 104 1.79 2.43 4.57
C SER A 104 0.57 2.53 3.64
N ALA A 105 0.67 1.91 2.47
CA ALA A 105 -0.39 1.85 1.48
C ALA A 105 -1.67 1.22 2.05
N LEU A 106 -1.53 0.06 2.69
CA LEU A 106 -2.63 -0.70 3.26
C LEU A 106 -3.38 0.08 4.35
N ILE A 107 -2.67 0.72 5.28
CA ILE A 107 -3.29 1.55 6.32
C ILE A 107 -4.09 2.68 5.68
N THR A 108 -3.47 3.39 4.74
CA THR A 108 -4.11 4.54 4.06
C THR A 108 -5.36 4.10 3.29
N SER A 109 -5.34 2.90 2.71
CA SER A 109 -6.46 2.33 1.97
C SER A 109 -7.62 1.90 2.86
N LEU A 110 -7.33 1.25 4.00
CA LEU A 110 -8.35 0.92 4.99
C LEU A 110 -9.05 2.18 5.50
N LEU A 111 -8.28 3.24 5.77
CA LEU A 111 -8.84 4.54 6.17
C LEU A 111 -9.69 5.16 5.06
N GLY A 112 -9.21 5.17 3.81
CA GLY A 112 -9.96 5.73 2.69
C GLY A 112 -11.26 4.99 2.43
N TRP A 113 -11.22 3.66 2.46
CA TRP A 113 -12.40 2.81 2.32
C TRP A 113 -13.42 3.07 3.44
N TRP A 114 -12.96 3.10 4.69
CA TRP A 114 -13.81 3.31 5.86
C TRP A 114 -14.44 4.71 5.89
N LEU A 115 -13.60 5.75 5.80
CA LEU A 115 -14.05 7.15 5.86
C LEU A 115 -14.96 7.49 4.68
N GLY A 116 -14.60 7.03 3.48
CA GLY A 116 -15.43 7.23 2.29
C GLY A 116 -16.76 6.48 2.39
N GLY A 117 -16.77 5.25 2.91
CA GLY A 117 -17.99 4.49 3.17
C GLY A 117 -18.90 5.15 4.20
N PHE A 118 -18.34 5.71 5.27
CA PHE A 118 -19.08 6.48 6.26
C PHE A 118 -19.76 7.70 5.61
N ILE A 119 -19.03 8.46 4.79
CA ILE A 119 -19.55 9.63 4.10
C ILE A 119 -20.63 9.25 3.08
N SER A 120 -20.42 8.20 2.28
CA SER A 120 -21.43 7.72 1.33
C SER A 120 -22.69 7.25 2.05
N SER A 121 -22.55 6.55 3.18
CA SER A 121 -23.70 6.08 3.98
C SER A 121 -24.54 7.23 4.57
N GLN A 122 -23.94 8.37 4.91
CA GLN A 122 -24.68 9.56 5.33
C GLN A 122 -25.52 10.19 4.21
N GLY A 123 -25.13 9.97 2.95
CA GLY A 123 -25.94 10.36 1.81
C GLY A 123 -27.08 9.38 1.52
N GLU A 124 -26.94 8.11 1.93
CA GLU A 124 -27.90 7.04 1.68
C GLU A 124 -28.97 6.89 2.77
N HIS A 125 -28.74 7.35 4.01
CA HIS A 125 -29.64 7.03 5.12
C HIS A 125 -30.40 8.20 5.72
N GLU A 126 -31.64 8.31 5.21
CA GLU A 126 -32.84 8.35 6.05
C GLU A 126 -33.05 7.03 6.85
N GLU A 127 -32.35 5.90 6.61
CA GLU A 127 -32.55 4.67 7.42
C GLU A 127 -31.49 3.54 7.28
N ASP A 128 -30.40 3.50 8.07
CA ASP A 128 -29.71 2.22 8.41
C ASP A 128 -28.76 2.41 9.61
N SER A 129 -29.22 1.91 10.75
CA SER A 129 -28.45 1.70 11.96
C SER A 129 -27.29 0.71 11.78
N LEU A 130 -27.40 -0.24 10.84
CA LEU A 130 -26.45 -1.32 10.64
C LEU A 130 -25.09 -0.87 10.08
N LYS A 131 -25.08 0.04 9.09
CA LYS A 131 -23.83 0.59 8.53
C LYS A 131 -23.07 1.44 9.58
N LYS A 132 -23.80 2.12 10.46
CA LYS A 132 -23.25 2.97 11.52
C LYS A 132 -22.63 2.14 12.66
N GLU A 133 -23.26 1.02 13.00
CA GLU A 133 -22.77 0.06 13.99
C GLU A 133 -21.56 -0.73 13.51
N ILE A 134 -21.54 -1.14 12.23
CA ILE A 134 -20.36 -1.73 11.57
C ILE A 134 -19.24 -0.70 11.46
N ALA A 135 -19.53 0.55 11.09
CA ALA A 135 -18.53 1.61 10.99
C ALA A 135 -17.89 1.92 12.35
N ASN A 136 -18.67 1.98 13.44
CA ASN A 136 -18.14 2.17 14.79
C ASN A 136 -17.36 0.95 15.28
N SER A 137 -17.84 -0.27 15.04
CA SER A 137 -17.13 -1.51 15.41
C SER A 137 -15.81 -1.63 14.65
N VAL A 138 -15.76 -1.22 13.38
CA VAL A 138 -14.53 -1.17 12.58
C VAL A 138 -13.62 -0.02 13.02
N ALA A 139 -14.13 1.13 13.47
CA ALA A 139 -13.30 2.21 13.99
C ALA A 139 -12.62 1.83 15.31
N GLU A 140 -13.36 1.18 16.20
CA GLU A 140 -12.89 0.70 17.49
C GLU A 140 -11.89 -0.44 17.30
N ALA A 141 -12.20 -1.38 16.39
CA ALA A 141 -11.27 -2.42 15.98
C ALA A 141 -10.03 -1.82 15.29
N VAL A 142 -10.14 -0.90 14.34
CA VAL A 142 -9.00 -0.29 13.63
C VAL A 142 -8.12 0.49 14.60
N ALA A 143 -8.68 1.25 15.54
CA ALA A 143 -7.91 1.97 16.56
C ALA A 143 -7.17 1.03 17.53
N GLU A 144 -7.79 -0.07 17.92
CA GLU A 144 -7.21 -1.06 18.86
C GLU A 144 -6.26 -2.06 18.16
N THR A 145 -6.50 -2.33 16.87
CA THR A 145 -5.76 -3.28 16.00
C THR A 145 -4.55 -2.61 15.32
N LEU A 146 -4.60 -1.31 15.00
CA LEU A 146 -3.49 -0.60 14.33
C LEU A 146 -2.18 -0.61 15.11
N ASP A 147 -2.21 -0.60 16.44
CA ASP A 147 -0.98 -0.57 17.24
C ASP A 147 -0.48 -1.97 17.61
N ARG A 148 -1.41 -2.92 17.83
CA ARG A 148 -1.13 -4.25 18.37
C ARG A 148 -0.94 -5.32 17.29
N GLU A 149 -1.88 -5.41 16.35
CA GLU A 149 -1.87 -6.39 15.27
C GLU A 149 -0.95 -5.97 14.14
N LEU A 150 -0.83 -4.68 13.83
CA LEU A 150 0.07 -4.22 12.78
C LEU A 150 1.55 -4.54 13.10
N LYS A 151 1.96 -4.46 14.37
CA LYS A 151 3.28 -4.98 14.82
C LYS A 151 3.39 -6.50 14.69
N GLN A 152 2.32 -7.24 14.95
CA GLN A 152 2.30 -8.70 14.94
C GLN A 152 2.24 -9.27 13.51
N TYR A 153 1.44 -8.68 12.63
CA TYR A 153 1.38 -8.91 11.19
C TYR A 153 2.68 -8.52 10.51
N THR A 154 3.29 -7.38 10.85
CA THR A 154 4.63 -7.02 10.34
C THR A 154 5.67 -8.05 10.78
N LYS A 155 5.58 -8.57 12.02
CA LYS A 155 6.41 -9.69 12.50
C LYS A 155 6.14 -11.00 11.78
N GLY A 156 4.87 -11.32 11.52
CA GLY A 156 4.42 -12.55 10.85
C GLY A 156 4.83 -12.59 9.39
N ILE A 157 4.57 -11.51 8.66
CA ILE A 157 5.02 -11.33 7.27
C ILE A 157 6.55 -11.30 7.22
N SER A 158 7.22 -10.63 8.16
CA SER A 158 8.68 -10.67 8.29
C SER A 158 9.21 -12.10 8.44
N LYS A 159 8.57 -12.91 9.29
CA LYS A 159 8.94 -14.32 9.49
C LYS A 159 8.71 -15.18 8.25
N SER A 160 7.56 -15.03 7.60
CA SER A 160 7.21 -15.78 6.40
C SER A 160 8.12 -15.43 5.22
N PHE A 161 8.45 -14.15 5.05
CA PHE A 161 9.43 -13.72 4.04
C PHE A 161 10.86 -14.13 4.39
N ALA A 162 11.28 -14.09 5.66
CA ALA A 162 12.57 -14.61 6.07
C ALA A 162 12.70 -16.11 5.80
N LYS A 163 11.60 -16.86 5.96
CA LYS A 163 11.52 -18.28 5.60
C LYS A 163 11.63 -18.48 4.09
N LEU A 164 10.86 -17.73 3.29
CA LEU A 164 10.93 -17.76 1.82
C LEU A 164 12.32 -17.37 1.29
N ASN A 165 12.96 -16.36 1.89
CA ASN A 165 14.29 -15.93 1.52
C ASN A 165 15.35 -17.00 1.86
N LYS A 166 15.22 -17.68 3.01
CA LYS A 166 16.06 -18.84 3.35
C LYS A 166 15.88 -20.00 2.37
N GLU A 167 14.63 -20.32 2.00
CA GLU A 167 14.34 -21.34 1.00
C GLU A 167 14.94 -20.95 -0.35
N SER A 168 14.78 -19.70 -0.79
CA SER A 168 15.40 -19.17 -2.01
C SER A 168 16.94 -19.26 -1.99
N GLN A 169 17.59 -18.88 -0.89
CA GLN A 169 19.05 -19.01 -0.73
C GLN A 169 19.51 -20.47 -0.69
N SER A 170 18.70 -21.40 -0.18
CA SER A 170 19.01 -22.83 -0.19
C SER A 170 18.83 -23.49 -1.55
N LEU A 171 18.02 -22.88 -2.43
CA LEU A 171 17.84 -23.30 -3.82
C LEU A 171 19.00 -22.84 -4.73
N ALA A 172 19.66 -21.72 -4.42
CA ALA A 172 20.82 -21.21 -5.16
C ALA A 172 21.97 -22.23 -5.35
N PRO A 173 22.48 -22.92 -4.31
CA PRO A 173 23.53 -23.94 -4.49
C PRO A 173 23.04 -25.18 -5.26
N THR A 174 21.74 -25.47 -5.21
CA THR A 174 21.13 -26.54 -6.01
C THR A 174 21.14 -26.17 -7.50
N ILE A 175 20.83 -24.92 -7.83
CA ILE A 175 20.92 -24.40 -9.21
C ILE A 175 22.37 -24.37 -9.70
N GLU A 176 23.32 -23.97 -8.85
CA GLU A 176 24.74 -23.92 -9.19
C GLU A 176 25.34 -25.32 -9.43
N SER A 177 25.00 -26.29 -8.59
CA SER A 177 25.42 -27.69 -8.78
C SER A 177 24.80 -28.33 -10.04
N LEU A 178 23.55 -28.01 -10.38
CA LEU A 178 22.93 -28.42 -11.63
C LEU A 178 23.63 -27.81 -12.85
N ASN A 179 23.95 -26.51 -12.81
CA ASN A 179 24.72 -25.85 -13.87
C ASN A 179 26.09 -26.49 -14.07
N THR A 180 26.79 -26.79 -12.96
CA THR A 180 28.10 -27.45 -13.01
C THR A 180 27.99 -28.85 -13.61
N THR A 181 26.90 -29.57 -13.29
CA THR A 181 26.62 -30.91 -13.86
C THR A 181 26.34 -30.84 -15.36
N ILE A 182 25.55 -29.85 -15.79
CA ILE A 182 25.26 -29.60 -17.20
C ILE A 182 26.53 -29.24 -17.99
N GLU A 183 27.39 -28.36 -17.44
CA GLU A 183 28.65 -27.96 -18.06
C GLU A 183 29.61 -29.15 -18.19
N ASN A 184 29.69 -30.00 -17.16
CA ASN A 184 30.50 -31.21 -17.18
C ASN A 184 30.01 -32.23 -18.21
N GLN A 185 28.70 -32.43 -18.33
CA GLN A 185 28.13 -33.29 -19.37
C GLN A 185 28.40 -32.73 -20.77
N LYS A 186 28.21 -31.43 -20.97
CA LYS A 186 28.50 -30.77 -22.25
C LYS A 186 29.97 -30.94 -22.66
N ASN A 187 30.90 -30.76 -21.72
CA ASN A 187 32.33 -30.97 -21.95
C ASN A 187 32.65 -32.44 -22.25
N HIS A 188 31.99 -33.39 -21.58
CA HIS A 188 32.12 -34.82 -21.86
C HIS A 188 31.67 -35.16 -23.29
N TYR A 189 30.48 -34.68 -23.71
CA TYR A 189 29.99 -34.89 -25.07
C TYR A 189 30.90 -34.26 -26.13
N GLN A 190 31.42 -33.05 -25.91
CA GLN A 190 32.35 -32.41 -26.83
C GLN A 190 33.69 -33.15 -26.97
N LYS A 191 34.09 -33.89 -25.94
CA LYS A 191 35.32 -34.69 -25.94
C LYS A 191 35.13 -36.03 -26.67
N VAL A 192 33.97 -36.66 -26.47
CA VAL A 192 33.60 -37.93 -27.12
C VAL A 192 33.32 -37.77 -28.63
N PHE A 193 32.81 -36.61 -29.07
CA PHE A 193 32.53 -36.33 -30.50
C PHE A 193 33.68 -35.66 -31.27
N LYS A 194 34.85 -35.47 -30.63
CA LYS A 194 36.08 -34.94 -31.26
C LYS A 194 37.15 -36.01 -31.52
N GLU A 195 36.92 -37.24 -31.07
CA GLU A 195 37.65 -38.45 -31.50
C GLU A 195 36.93 -39.12 -32.67
#